data_AF-A0A376VKD0-F1
#
_entry.id   AF-A0A376VKD0-F1
#
_cell.length_a   1.000
_cell.length_b   1.000
_cell.length_c   1.000
_cell.angle_alpha   90.00
_cell.angle_beta   90.00
_cell.angle_gamma   90.00
#
_symmetry.space_group_name_H-M   'P 1'
#
loop_
_entity.id
_entity.type
_entity.pdbx_description
1 polymer ?
#
loop_
_entity_poly.entity_id
_entity_poly.type
_entity_poly.pdbx_seq_one_letter_code
_entity_poly.pdbx_strand_id
1 'polypeptide(L)' 'MPQLVKEITSTDDFYRLGKELALQSGLAHKGDVVVMVSGALVPSGTTNTASVHVL' A
#
# COMPACT_ATOMS: atom_id res chain seq x y z
N MET A 1 5.44 -3.41 10.65
CA MET A 1 4.69 -2.84 11.79
C MET A 1 3.29 -2.50 11.33
N PRO A 2 2.23 -2.86 12.06
CA PRO A 2 0.88 -2.44 11.72
C PRO A 2 0.73 -0.93 11.91
N GLN A 3 -0.03 -0.28 11.03
CA GLN A 3 -0.39 1.12 11.13
C GLN A 3 -1.91 1.27 10.98
N LEU A 4 -2.52 2.02 11.89
CA LEU A 4 -3.93 2.36 11.80
C LEU A 4 -4.08 3.53 10.83
N VAL A 5 -4.87 3.34 9.79
CA VAL A 5 -5.24 4.38 8.83
C VAL A 5 -6.74 4.67 8.95
N LYS A 6 -7.15 5.91 8.64
CA LYS A 6 -8.55 6.32 8.77
C LYS A 6 -9.46 5.57 7.80
N GLU A 7 -9.12 5.60 6.51
CA GLU A 7 -9.86 4.95 5.43
C GLU A 7 -8.97 4.81 4.18
N ILE A 8 -9.28 3.84 3.33
CA ILE A 8 -8.72 3.67 1.98
C ILE A 8 -9.90 3.59 1.04
N THR A 9 -10.04 4.56 0.14
CA THR A 9 -11.25 4.72 -0.68
C THR A 9 -11.19 3.99 -2.02
N SER A 10 -9.98 3.66 -2.49
CA SER A 10 -9.75 2.96 -3.76
C SER A 10 -8.37 2.28 -3.79
N THR A 11 -8.11 1.50 -4.84
CA THR A 11 -6.79 0.89 -5.07
C THR A 11 -5.70 1.95 -5.34
N ASP A 12 -6.03 3.05 -6.01
CA ASP A 12 -5.06 4.14 -6.25
C ASP A 12 -4.77 4.92 -4.96
N ASP A 13 -5.78 5.14 -4.12
CA ASP A 13 -5.62 5.76 -2.81
C ASP A 13 -4.75 4.89 -1.89
N PHE A 14 -4.94 3.56 -1.95
CA PHE A 14 -4.06 2.60 -1.29
C PHE A 14 -2.60 2.75 -1.72
N TYR A 15 -2.31 2.90 -3.02
CA TYR A 15 -0.94 3.09 -3.50
C TYR A 15 -0.35 4.41 -3.04
N ARG A 16 -1.11 5.51 -3.14
CA ARG A 16 -0.65 6.83 -2.71
C ARG A 16 -0.34 6.83 -1.21
N LEU A 17 -1.29 6.41 -0.38
CA LEU A 17 -1.15 6.38 1.07
C LEU A 17 -0.04 5.41 1.51
N GLY A 18 0.01 4.21 0.91
CA GLY A 18 1.03 3.21 1.22
C GLY A 18 2.45 3.72 0.98
N LYS A 19 2.68 4.48 -0.10
CA LYS A 19 4.00 5.07 -0.41
C LYS A 19 4.39 6.16 0.59
N GLU A 20 3.44 7.05 0.92
CA GLU A 20 3.65 8.09 1.93
C GLU A 20 4.03 7.49 3.29
N LEU A 21 3.31 6.46 3.73
CA LEU A 21 3.58 5.77 5.00
C LEU A 21 4.90 4.97 4.98
N ALA A 22 5.26 4.36 3.84
CA ALA A 22 6.54 3.67 3.70
C ALA A 22 7.71 4.64 3.92
N LEU A 23 7.68 5.81 3.30
CA LEU A 23 8.69 6.86 3.49
C LEU A 23 8.69 7.41 4.91
N GLN A 24 7.52 7.73 5.48
CA GLN A 24 7.41 8.26 6.84
C GLN A 24 7.88 7.28 7.92
N SER A 25 7.75 5.97 7.66
CA SER A 25 8.18 4.93 8.60
C SER A 25 9.70 4.78 8.70
N GLY A 26 10.46 5.32 7.73
CA GLY A 26 11.91 5.12 7.62
C GLY A 26 12.32 3.68 7.27
N LEU A 27 11.36 2.80 6.97
CA LEU A 27 11.61 1.42 6.56
C LEU A 27 11.98 1.30 5.07
N ALA A 28 11.68 2.34 4.29
CA ALA A 28 12.02 2.45 2.89
C ALA A 28 12.34 3.91 2.53
N HIS A 29 13.14 4.09 1.50
CA HIS A 29 13.66 5.38 1.04
C HIS A 29 13.32 5.63 -0.43
N LYS A 30 13.50 6.87 -0.85
CA LYS A 30 13.32 7.25 -2.26
C LYS A 30 14.23 6.40 -3.16
N GLY A 31 13.66 5.85 -4.23
CA GLY A 31 14.32 4.93 -5.14
C GLY A 31 14.19 3.45 -4.77
N ASP A 32 13.74 3.13 -3.55
CA ASP A 32 13.45 1.74 -3.18
C ASP A 32 12.22 1.22 -3.91
N VAL A 33 12.21 -0.09 -4.15
CA VAL A 33 11.09 -0.81 -4.75
C VAL A 33 10.22 -1.40 -3.65
N VAL A 34 8.91 -1.14 -3.72
CA VAL A 34 7.91 -1.67 -2.78
C VAL A 34 6.91 -2.53 -3.52
N VAL A 35 6.60 -3.69 -2.94
CA VAL A 35 5.50 -4.55 -3.38
C VAL A 35 4.30 -4.27 -2.51
N MET A 36 3.19 -3.92 -3.14
CA MET A 36 1.91 -3.64 -2.48
C MET A 36 0.90 -4.72 -2.83
N VAL A 37 0.25 -5.29 -1.81
CA VAL A 37 -0.66 -6.43 -1.94
C VAL A 37 -2.02 -6.05 -1.35
N SER A 38 -3.10 -6.30 -2.09
CA SER A 38 -4.46 -5.95 -1.69
C SER A 38 -5.53 -6.84 -2.34
N GLY A 39 -6.78 -6.66 -1.91
CA GLY A 39 -7.96 -7.13 -2.63
C GLY A 39 -8.55 -5.98 -3.47
N ALA A 40 -8.97 -6.25 -4.70
CA ALA A 40 -9.70 -5.32 -5.55
C ALA A 40 -10.95 -5.98 -6.13
N LEU A 41 -12.11 -5.32 -5.95
CA LEU A 41 -13.43 -5.80 -6.39
C LEU A 41 -13.81 -7.21 -5.88
N VAL A 42 -13.31 -7.58 -4.69
CA VAL A 42 -13.60 -8.84 -4.01
C VAL A 42 -14.01 -8.60 -2.56
N PRO A 43 -14.79 -9.50 -1.94
CA PRO A 43 -15.08 -9.43 -0.52
C PRO A 43 -13.82 -9.51 0.35
N SER A 44 -13.93 -9.03 1.60
CA SER A 44 -12.89 -9.23 2.60
C SER A 44 -12.59 -10.72 2.81
N GLY A 45 -11.35 -11.04 3.17
CA GLY A 45 -10.83 -12.41 3.25
C GLY A 45 -10.25 -12.94 1.94
N THR A 46 -10.31 -12.17 0.85
CA THR A 46 -9.68 -12.51 -0.43
C THR A 46 -8.64 -11.47 -0.83
N THR A 47 -7.45 -11.93 -1.19
CA THR A 47 -6.36 -11.11 -1.75
C THR A 47 -6.11 -11.56 -3.18
N ASN A 48 -6.18 -10.63 -4.14
CA ASN A 48 -6.09 -10.95 -5.58
C ASN A 48 -5.24 -9.98 -6.40
N THR A 49 -4.70 -8.92 -5.80
CA THR A 49 -3.95 -7.88 -6.51
C THR A 49 -2.58 -7.71 -5.89
N ALA A 50 -1.55 -7.68 -6.74
CA ALA A 50 -0.20 -7.28 -6.37
C ALA A 50 0.30 -6.22 -7.37
N SER A 51 1.06 -5.24 -6.88
CA SER A 51 1.64 -4.18 -7.71
C SER A 51 3.01 -3.79 -7.20
N VAL A 52 3.89 -3.39 -8.11
CA VAL A 52 5.27 -2.98 -7.81
C VAL A 52 5.41 -1.49 -8.08
N HIS A 53 5.97 -0.75 -7.12
CA HIS A 53 6.14 0.71 -7.21
C HIS A 53 7.54 1.12 -6.76
N VAL A 54 8.04 2.23 -7.31
CA VAL A 54 9.24 2.91 -6.82
C VAL A 54 8.81 4.11 -5.97
N LEU A 55 9.48 4.32 -4.82
CA LEU A 55 9.23 5.42 -3.88
C LEU A 55 9.93 6.73 -4.26
#